data_AF-A0A1Q3M4L9-F1
#
_entry.id   AF-A0A1Q3M4L9-F1
#
_cell.length_a   1.000
_cell.length_b   1.000
_cell.length_c   1.000
_cell.angle_alpha   90.00
_cell.angle_beta   90.00
_cell.angle_gamma   90.00
#
_symmetry.space_group_name_H-M   'P 1'
#
loop_
_entity.id
_entity.type
_entity.pdbx_description
1 polymer ?
#
loop_
_entity_poly.entity_id
_entity_poly.type
_entity_poly.pdbx_seq_one_letter_code
_entity_poly.pdbx_strand_id
1 'polypeptide(L)'
;MTGLSSSLDRIMEALERMAASCKTALNGERYFTDKELSEILKVSRRTLQEWRNNGQIAYIQVCNKVLYRQSDIQTMLEKQLRKAWK
;
A
#
# COMPACT_ATOMS: atom_id res chain seq x y z
N MET A 1 -14.63 35.79 -9.01
CA MET A 1 -14.27 34.72 -8.05
C MET A 1 -14.95 33.47 -8.58
N THR A 2 -14.29 32.55 -9.30
CA THR A 2 -13.72 31.29 -8.76
C THR A 2 -12.85 30.60 -9.84
N GLY A 3 -11.65 31.11 -10.12
CA GLY A 3 -10.74 30.52 -11.13
C GLY A 3 -9.85 29.36 -10.64
N LEU A 4 -9.93 28.99 -9.37
CA LEU A 4 -9.03 28.03 -8.72
C LEU A 4 -9.54 26.58 -8.70
N SER A 5 -10.86 26.36 -8.85
CA SER A 5 -11.44 25.00 -8.81
C SER A 5 -11.01 24.17 -10.02
N SER A 6 -11.14 24.73 -11.23
CA SER A 6 -10.96 23.96 -12.47
C SER A 6 -9.56 23.34 -12.61
N SER A 7 -8.52 24.00 -12.09
CA SER A 7 -7.17 23.45 -12.10
C SER A 7 -7.00 22.27 -11.14
N LEU A 8 -7.67 22.31 -9.98
CA LEU A 8 -7.69 21.20 -9.02
C LEU A 8 -8.47 20.01 -9.57
N ASP A 9 -9.62 20.27 -10.18
CA ASP A 9 -10.44 19.23 -10.83
C ASP A 9 -9.65 18.49 -11.92
N ARG A 10 -8.86 19.21 -12.74
CA ARG A 10 -8.01 18.60 -13.78
C ARG A 10 -6.85 17.78 -13.22
N ILE A 11 -6.26 18.21 -12.11
CA ILE A 11 -5.20 17.45 -11.43
C ILE A 11 -5.78 16.19 -10.79
N MET A 12 -7.00 16.28 -10.24
CA MET A 12 -7.69 15.14 -9.63
C MET A 12 -8.07 14.10 -10.70
N GLU A 13 -8.60 14.55 -11.84
CA GLU A 13 -8.91 13.67 -12.97
C GLU A 13 -7.63 13.03 -13.55
N ALA A 14 -6.53 13.78 -13.66
CA ALA A 14 -5.25 13.23 -14.08
C ALA A 14 -4.71 12.20 -13.08
N LEU A 15 -4.87 12.44 -11.78
CA LEU A 15 -4.49 11.52 -10.73
C LEU A 15 -5.37 10.26 -10.75
N GLU A 16 -6.68 10.39 -10.98
CA GLU A 16 -7.60 9.26 -11.13
C GLU A 16 -7.29 8.43 -12.36
N ARG A 17 -6.96 9.06 -13.50
CA ARG A 17 -6.53 8.36 -14.73
C ARG A 17 -5.19 7.67 -14.56
N MET A 18 -4.24 8.29 -13.86
CA MET A 18 -2.98 7.64 -13.49
C MET A 18 -3.20 6.52 -12.48
N ALA A 19 -4.07 6.71 -11.49
CA ALA A 19 -4.42 5.68 -10.52
C ALA A 19 -5.17 4.53 -11.17
N ALA A 20 -6.04 4.77 -12.15
CA ALA A 20 -6.74 3.75 -12.92
C ALA A 20 -5.77 2.98 -13.84
N SER A 21 -4.83 3.67 -14.47
CA SER A 21 -3.75 3.05 -15.26
C SER A 21 -2.78 2.26 -14.37
N CYS A 22 -2.54 2.74 -13.15
CA CYS A 22 -1.83 1.99 -12.12
C CYS A 22 -2.66 0.76 -11.75
N LYS A 23 -3.96 0.89 -11.45
CA LYS A 23 -4.86 -0.22 -11.12
C LYS A 23 -4.90 -1.32 -12.19
N THR A 24 -4.84 -0.96 -13.47
CA THR A 24 -4.73 -1.92 -14.58
C THR A 24 -3.32 -2.50 -14.72
N ALA A 25 -2.27 -1.72 -14.46
CA ALA A 25 -0.89 -2.22 -14.39
C ALA A 25 -0.61 -3.09 -13.14
N LEU A 26 -1.42 -2.95 -12.09
CA LEU A 26 -1.38 -3.71 -10.84
C LEU A 26 -2.17 -5.04 -10.97
N ASN A 27 -2.28 -5.61 -12.17
CA ASN A 27 -2.59 -7.02 -12.49
C ASN A 27 -3.70 -7.74 -11.68
N GLY A 28 -4.68 -7.01 -11.13
CA GLY A 28 -5.71 -7.58 -10.24
C GLY A 28 -5.22 -7.92 -8.82
N GLU A 29 -4.00 -7.57 -8.45
CA GLU A 29 -3.48 -7.73 -7.09
C GLU A 29 -3.99 -6.60 -6.18
N ARG A 30 -4.40 -6.95 -4.95
CA ARG A 30 -4.80 -5.94 -3.95
C ARG A 30 -3.56 -5.35 -3.28
N TYR A 31 -3.59 -4.04 -3.14
CA TYR A 31 -2.57 -3.28 -2.43
C TYR A 31 -3.18 -2.72 -1.16
N PHE A 32 -2.48 -2.92 -0.05
CA PHE A 32 -2.87 -2.40 1.25
C PHE A 32 -2.08 -1.15 1.57
N THR A 33 -2.76 -0.20 2.22
CA THR A 33 -2.10 0.95 2.86
C THR A 33 -1.70 0.58 4.29
N ASP A 34 -0.94 1.45 4.97
CA ASP A 34 -0.57 1.24 6.38
C ASP A 34 -1.79 1.00 7.29
N LYS A 35 -2.90 1.70 7.01
CA LYS A 35 -4.15 1.56 7.77
C LYS A 35 -4.76 0.18 7.56
N GLU A 36 -5.02 -0.19 6.31
CA GLU A 36 -5.60 -1.49 5.95
C GLU A 36 -4.75 -2.64 6.49
N LEU A 37 -3.44 -2.55 6.31
CA LEU A 37 -2.51 -3.58 6.75
C LEU A 37 -2.48 -3.72 8.28
N SER A 38 -2.58 -2.60 9.00
CA SER A 38 -2.65 -2.61 10.47
C SER A 38 -3.91 -3.33 10.97
N GLU A 39 -5.03 -3.20 10.26
CA GLU A 39 -6.28 -3.87 10.61
C GLU A 39 -6.23 -5.37 10.31
N ILE A 40 -5.66 -5.76 9.16
CA ILE A 40 -5.54 -7.16 8.75
C ILE A 40 -4.62 -7.95 9.69
N LEU A 41 -3.43 -7.40 9.98
CA LEU A 41 -2.46 -8.08 10.84
C LEU A 41 -2.72 -7.84 12.33
N LYS A 42 -3.68 -6.98 12.69
CA LYS A 42 -3.92 -6.50 14.06
C LYS A 42 -2.65 -5.99 14.74
N VAL A 43 -1.76 -5.38 13.97
CA VAL A 43 -0.50 -4.82 14.46
C VAL A 43 -0.59 -3.30 14.50
N SER A 44 0.13 -2.69 15.42
CA SER A 44 0.21 -1.23 15.48
C SER A 44 0.97 -0.67 14.28
N ARG A 45 0.67 0.56 13.87
CA ARG A 45 1.44 1.27 12.83
C ARG A 45 2.93 1.36 13.16
N ARG A 46 3.27 1.39 14.45
CA ARG A 46 4.66 1.36 14.95
C ARG A 46 5.37 0.05 14.57
N THR A 47 4.69 -1.08 14.72
CA THR A 47 5.20 -2.39 14.30
C THR A 47 5.41 -2.44 12.78
N LEU A 48 4.49 -1.85 11.99
CA LEU A 48 4.67 -1.74 10.53
C LEU A 48 5.86 -0.84 10.15
N GLN A 49 6.17 0.18 10.95
CA GLN A 49 7.40 0.97 10.76
C GLN A 49 8.64 0.14 11.08
N GLU A 50 8.65 -0.62 12.18
CA GLU A 50 9.75 -1.49 12.53
C GLU A 50 10.00 -2.56 11.47
N TRP A 51 8.95 -3.19 10.93
CA TRP A 51 9.10 -4.17 9.85
C TRP A 51 9.67 -3.58 8.57
N ARG A 52 9.35 -2.32 8.25
CA ARG A 52 9.97 -1.61 7.13
C ARG A 52 11.44 -1.33 7.40
N ASN A 53 11.77 -0.82 8.58
CA ASN A 53 13.15 -0.53 8.99
C ASN A 53 14.01 -1.80 9.02
N ASN A 54 13.43 -2.92 9.47
CA ASN A 54 14.09 -4.22 9.55
C ASN A 54 14.11 -4.96 8.19
N GLY A 55 13.47 -4.42 7.15
CA GLY A 55 13.36 -5.06 5.84
C GLY A 55 12.55 -6.38 5.86
N GLN A 56 11.70 -6.58 6.86
CA GLN A 56 10.85 -7.78 6.97
C GLN A 56 9.67 -7.76 5.99
N ILE A 57 9.20 -6.57 5.61
CA ILE A 57 8.02 -6.38 4.79
C ILE A 57 8.37 -5.68 3.48
N ALA A 58 7.94 -6.26 2.35
CA ALA A 58 8.06 -5.64 1.05
C ALA A 58 7.06 -4.49 0.93
N TYR A 59 7.55 -3.31 0.56
CA TYR A 59 6.73 -2.12 0.39
C TYR A 59 7.08 -1.41 -0.92
N ILE A 60 6.10 -0.71 -1.45
CA ILE A 60 6.23 0.11 -2.65
C ILE A 60 5.77 1.51 -2.30
N GLN A 61 6.60 2.50 -2.60
CA GLN A 61 6.24 3.90 -2.41
C GLN A 61 5.69 4.46 -3.72
N VAL A 62 4.42 4.86 -3.72
CA VAL A 62 3.76 5.49 -4.85
C VAL A 62 3.23 6.85 -4.40
N CYS A 63 3.70 7.93 -5.05
CA CYS A 63 3.24 9.30 -4.77
C CYS A 63 3.15 9.62 -3.27
N ASN A 64 4.23 9.32 -2.52
CA ASN A 64 4.34 9.54 -1.07
C ASN A 64 3.46 8.66 -0.16
N LYS A 65 2.75 7.67 -0.73
CA LYS A 65 2.02 6.65 0.02
C LYS A 65 2.77 5.33 -0.02
N VAL A 66 2.78 4.65 1.13
CA VAL A 66 3.35 3.32 1.26
C VAL A 66 2.26 2.30 0.98
N LEU A 67 2.50 1.45 0.00
CA LEU A 67 1.61 0.40 -0.43
C LEU A 67 2.29 -0.96 -0.26
N TYR A 68 1.50 -1.94 0.12
CA TYR A 68 1.93 -3.31 0.36
C TYR A 68 1.17 -4.25 -0.55
N ARG A 69 1.85 -5.13 -1.28
CA ARG A 69 1.20 -6.13 -2.13
C ARG A 69 0.61 -7.25 -1.27
N GLN A 70 -0.66 -7.58 -1.45
CA GLN A 70 -1.30 -8.68 -0.72
C GLN A 70 -0.50 -9.98 -0.83
N SER A 71 -0.06 -10.35 -2.04
CA SER A 71 0.69 -11.58 -2.30
C SER A 71 2.00 -11.65 -1.51
N ASP A 72 2.72 -10.53 -1.42
CA ASP A 72 3.96 -10.44 -0.64
C ASP A 72 3.69 -10.55 0.86
N ILE A 73 2.64 -9.87 1.37
CA ILE A 73 2.22 -9.95 2.76
C ILE A 73 1.81 -11.37 3.14
N GLN A 74 1.03 -12.04 2.30
CA GLN A 74 0.60 -13.41 2.52
C GLN A 74 1.80 -14.36 2.56
N THR A 75 2.71 -14.25 1.59
CA THR A 75 3.93 -15.06 1.53
C THR A 75 4.83 -14.81 2.74
N MET A 76 4.98 -13.55 3.16
CA MET A 76 5.73 -13.17 4.36
C MET A 76 5.10 -13.81 5.61
N LEU A 77 3.78 -13.70 5.76
CA LEU A 77 3.06 -14.24 6.91
C LEU A 77 3.19 -15.76 6.97
N GLU A 78 3.04 -16.46 5.84
CA GLU A 78 3.26 -17.91 5.75
C GLU A 78 4.69 -18.31 6.11
N LYS A 79 5.69 -17.54 5.67
CA LYS A 79 7.10 -17.80 6.00
C LYS A 79 7.41 -17.56 7.47
N GLN A 80 6.82 -16.53 8.09
CA GLN A 80 6.94 -16.27 9.53
C GLN A 80 6.21 -17.33 10.36
N LEU A 81 5.00 -17.71 9.96
CA LEU A 81 4.22 -18.75 10.63
C LEU A 81 4.94 -20.10 10.57
N ARG A 82 5.46 -20.52 9.41
CA ARG A 82 6.24 -21.77 9.31
C ARG A 82 7.51 -21.79 10.18
N LYS A 83 8.10 -20.63 10.47
CA LYS A 83 9.25 -20.51 11.38
C LYS A 83 8.85 -20.54 12.85
N ALA A 84 7.64 -20.11 13.20
CA ALA A 84 7.15 -20.10 14.58
C ALA A 84 6.70 -21.49 15.08
N TRP A 85 6.42 -22.42 14.17
CA TRP A 85 5.94 -23.78 14.49
C TRP A 85 7.01 -24.87 14.36
N LYS A 86 8.30 -24.51 14.35
CA LYS A 86 9.42 -25.45 14.34
C LYS A 86 10.38 -25.13 15.46
#